data_AF-A0A962VTJ5-F1
#
_entry.id   AF-A0A962VTJ5-F1
#
_cell.length_a   1.000
_cell.length_b   1.000
_cell.length_c   1.000
_cell.angle_alpha   90.00
_cell.angle_beta   90.00
_cell.angle_gamma   90.00
#
_symmetry.space_group_name_H-M   'P 1'
#
loop_
_entity.id
_entity.type
_entity.pdbx_description
1 polymer ?
#
loop_
_entity_poly.entity_id
_entity_poly.type
_entity_poly.pdbx_seq_one_letter_code
_entity_poly.pdbx_strand_id
1 'polypeptide(L)' 'MPREIIKTDQAPAAIGTYSQAVKVGDTVYLSGQIPLDPVTMQLVEGGMEA' A
#
# COMPACT_ATOMS: atom_id res chain seq x y z
N MET A 1 -14.43 11.41 -14.71
CA MET A 1 -14.15 10.03 -14.25
C MET A 1 -14.04 10.04 -12.74
N PRO A 2 -14.75 9.17 -11.99
CA PRO A 2 -14.66 9.16 -10.53
C PRO A 2 -13.29 8.64 -10.06
N ARG A 3 -12.80 9.23 -8.97
CA ARG A 3 -11.63 8.77 -8.22
C ARG A 3 -12.09 7.80 -7.15
N GLU A 4 -11.51 6.60 -7.11
CA GLU A 4 -11.76 5.61 -6.07
C GLU A 4 -10.52 5.44 -5.19
N ILE A 5 -10.70 5.51 -3.87
CA ILE A 5 -9.63 5.29 -2.89
C ILE A 5 -9.61 3.81 -2.54
N ILE A 6 -8.47 3.16 -2.74
CA ILE A 6 -8.27 1.75 -2.41
C ILE A 6 -7.72 1.65 -0.99
N LYS A 7 -8.39 0.84 -0.16
CA LYS A 7 -7.99 0.51 1.21
C LYS A 7 -8.20 -0.98 1.47
N THR A 8 -7.21 -1.64 2.06
CA THR A 8 -7.26 -3.02 2.53
C THR A 8 -6.49 -3.16 3.85
N ASP A 9 -6.90 -4.12 4.66
CA ASP A 9 -6.21 -4.58 5.88
C ASP A 9 -5.10 -5.60 5.58
N GLN A 10 -4.99 -6.06 4.32
CA GLN A 10 -3.96 -7.02 3.89
C GLN A 10 -2.65 -6.36 3.45
N ALA A 11 -2.55 -5.03 3.53
CA ALA A 11 -1.36 -4.28 3.17
C ALA A 11 -1.02 -3.26 4.27
N PRO A 12 0.24 -2.80 4.36
CA PRO A 12 0.64 -1.80 5.33
C PRO A 12 -0.29 -0.59 5.32
N ALA A 13 -0.72 -0.18 6.50
CA ALA A 13 -1.68 0.91 6.64
C ALA A 13 -1.10 2.22 6.09
N ALA A 14 -1.94 2.97 5.35
CA ALA A 14 -1.59 4.32 4.94
C ALA A 14 -1.65 5.28 6.14
N ILE A 15 -0.50 5.56 6.77
CA ILE A 15 -0.40 6.49 7.92
C ILE A 15 -0.07 7.90 7.41
N GLY A 16 -1.09 8.75 7.31
CA GLY A 16 -0.93 10.17 6.95
C GLY A 16 -1.79 10.58 5.76
N THR A 17 -1.37 11.63 5.05
CA THR A 17 -2.16 12.22 3.96
C THR A 17 -1.88 11.54 2.60
N TYR A 18 -2.00 10.22 2.55
CA TYR A 18 -1.90 9.43 1.31
C TYR A 18 -2.86 8.22 1.32
N SER A 19 -2.94 7.50 0.20
CA SER A 19 -3.76 6.29 0.05
C SER A 19 -2.89 5.13 -0.42
N GLN A 20 -3.22 3.90 -0.04
CA GLN A 20 -2.49 2.70 -0.49
C GLN A 20 -2.46 2.64 -2.02
N ALA A 21 -3.61 2.89 -2.65
CA ALA A 21 -3.70 3.16 -4.08
C ALA A 21 -4.90 4.05 -4.39
N VAL A 22 -4.90 4.62 -5.60
CA VAL A 22 -6.00 5.41 -6.15
C VAL A 22 -6.31 4.89 -7.54
N LYS A 23 -7.57 4.57 -7.82
CA LYS A 23 -8.05 4.18 -9.16
C LYS A 23 -8.73 5.35 -9.84
N VAL A 24 -8.37 5.57 -11.11
CA VAL A 24 -9.00 6.56 -11.99
C VAL A 24 -9.26 5.91 -13.35
N GLY A 25 -10.54 5.69 -13.68
CA GLY A 25 -10.91 4.89 -14.84
C GLY A 25 -10.38 3.46 -14.69
N ASP A 26 -9.59 3.00 -15.67
CA ASP A 26 -8.99 1.66 -15.69
C ASP A 26 -7.56 1.62 -15.13
N THR A 27 -7.01 2.77 -14.77
CA THR A 27 -5.63 2.88 -14.25
C THR A 27 -5.63 2.90 -12.72
N VAL A 28 -4.75 2.08 -12.12
CA VAL A 28 -4.49 2.06 -10.68
C VAL A 28 -3.11 2.66 -10.42
N TYR A 29 -3.07 3.71 -9.61
CA TYR A 29 -1.84 4.34 -9.13
C TYR A 29 -1.54 3.81 -7.73
N LEU A 30 -0.47 3.04 -7.58
CA LEU A 30 -0.02 2.50 -6.30
C LEU A 30 1.00 3.42 -5.63
N SER A 31 0.89 3.55 -4.31
CA SER A 31 1.97 4.13 -3.51
C SER A 31 3.17 3.18 -3.46
N GLY A 32 4.36 3.72 -3.21
CA GLY A 32 5.54 2.90 -2.94
C GLY A 32 5.32 2.00 -1.72
N GLN A 33 5.64 0.72 -1.85
CA GLN A 33 5.49 -0.25 -0.78
C GLN A 33 6.85 -0.55 -0.13
N ILE A 34 6.84 -0.64 1.20
CA ILE A 34 7.96 -1.10 2.02
C ILE A 34 7.57 -2.49 2.55
N PRO A 35 8.49 -3.45 2.71
CA PRO A 35 8.17 -4.79 3.17
C PRO A 35 7.88 -4.81 4.68
N LEU A 36 6.77 -4.18 5.06
CA LEU A 36 6.21 -4.21 6.40
C LEU A 36 5.16 -5.31 6.48
N ASP A 37 5.15 -6.06 7.57
CA ASP A 37 4.04 -6.95 7.89
C ASP A 37 2.78 -6.11 8.19
N PRO A 38 1.63 -6.38 7.55
CA PRO A 38 0.44 -5.52 7.66
C PRO A 38 -0.21 -5.55 9.05
N VAL A 39 0.08 -6.56 9.88
CA VAL A 39 -0.48 -6.72 11.22
C VAL A 39 0.38 -6.00 12.26
N THR A 40 1.68 -6.22 12.21
CA THR A 40 2.65 -5.69 13.18
C THR A 40 3.20 -4.31 12.79
N MET A 41 3.11 -3.94 11.51
CA MET A 41 3.72 -2.75 10.92
C MET A 41 5.24 -2.70 11.10
N GLN A 42 5.89 -3.87 11.29
CA GLN A 42 7.34 -4.02 11.40
C GLN A 42 7.95 -4.49 10.10
N LEU A 43 9.22 -4.14 9.86
CA LEU A 43 9.98 -4.63 8.73
C LEU A 43 10.17 -6.14 8.84
N VAL A 44 9.89 -6.86 7.75
CA VAL A 44 10.14 -8.31 7.71
C VAL A 44 11.64 -8.60 7.82
N GLU A 45 11.98 -9.70 8.48
CA GLU A 45 13.36 -10.20 8.53
C GLU A 45 13.76 -10.86 7.20
N GLY A 46 15.07 -11.02 6.96
CA GLY A 46 15.59 -11.73 5.77
C GLY A 46 16.20 -10.83 4.68
N GLY A 47 15.94 -9.52 4.70
CA GLY A 47 16.54 -8.58 3.75
C GLY A 47 16.06 -8.75 2.31
N MET A 48 16.84 -8.28 1.34
CA MET A 48 16.54 -8.41 -0.09
C MET A 48 17.09 -9.75 -0.62
N GLU A 49 16.25 -10.51 -1.29
CA GLU A 49 16.64 -11.72 -2.02
C GLU A 49 16.77 -11.42 -3.53
N ALA A 50 17.60 -12.22 -4.23
CA ALA A 50 17.94 -12.03 -5.64
C ALA A 50 17.21 -13.00 -6.57
#